data_AF-A0A520GX71-F1
#
_entry.id   AF-A0A520GX71-F1
#
_cell.length_a   1.000
_cell.length_b   1.000
_cell.length_c   1.000
_cell.angle_alpha   90.00
_cell.angle_beta   90.00
_cell.angle_gamma   90.00
#
_symmetry.space_group_name_H-M   'P 1'
#
loop_
_entity.id
_entity.type
_entity.pdbx_description
1 polymer ?
#
loop_
_entity_poly.entity_id
_entity_poly.type
_entity_poly.pdbx_seq_one_letter_code
_entity_poly.pdbx_strand_id
1 'polypeptide(L)'
;MSRNAPHRALIGTVEGKLRVFDLGTRYLDQAGSAVGAPSDIAEKFTLDVGANPTSIAYFKEKAAFGKNGSLLYGREGSEERYWWALSREERKATLFQFDATMSSAKPIRVMTMDSRIADPIAIEDNDNHGTESHILSVADYTGRQLHNVMYAPLVMWTYDDKAPCTGARPCGPTNGQFEYAGSHKLPGRPFQLGIANIN
;
A
#
# COMPACT_ATOMS: atom_id res chain seq x y z
N MET A 1 -12.25 3.61 3.65
CA MET A 1 -11.99 4.57 4.75
C MET A 1 -13.23 4.69 5.62
N SER A 2 -13.14 4.21 6.86
CA SER A 2 -14.07 4.43 7.94
C SER A 2 -14.33 5.92 8.01
N ARG A 3 -15.61 6.28 7.92
CA ARG A 3 -16.05 7.67 8.05
C ARG A 3 -16.00 8.16 9.49
N ASN A 4 -15.74 7.24 10.42
CA ASN A 4 -15.62 7.54 11.83
C ASN A 4 -14.17 7.85 12.16
N ALA A 5 -13.96 8.85 13.02
CA ALA A 5 -12.68 9.11 13.65
C ALA A 5 -12.07 7.82 14.25
N PRO A 6 -10.74 7.70 14.31
CA PRO A 6 -9.77 8.78 14.12
C PRO A 6 -9.44 9.13 12.67
N HIS A 7 -9.27 10.44 12.39
CA HIS A 7 -8.76 10.94 11.11
C HIS A 7 -7.25 11.19 11.21
N ARG A 8 -6.50 10.76 10.18
CA ARG A 8 -5.04 10.83 10.17
C ARG A 8 -4.54 11.43 8.86
N ALA A 9 -3.50 12.26 8.97
CA ALA A 9 -2.65 12.63 7.85
C ALA A 9 -1.28 11.97 7.99
N LEU A 10 -0.74 11.50 6.87
CA LEU A 10 0.59 10.90 6.77
C LEU A 10 1.46 11.81 5.92
N ILE A 11 2.62 12.23 6.44
CA ILE A 11 3.54 13.13 5.75
C ILE A 11 4.93 12.49 5.70
N GLY A 12 5.41 12.20 4.50
CA GLY A 12 6.80 11.83 4.25
C GLY A 12 7.69 13.07 4.30
N THR A 13 8.84 12.97 4.96
CA THR A 13 9.77 14.09 5.16
C THR A 13 11.15 13.76 4.62
N VAL A 14 11.88 14.79 4.18
CA VAL A 14 13.23 14.64 3.58
C VAL A 14 14.23 13.93 4.49
N GLU A 15 14.06 14.03 5.81
CA GLU A 15 14.89 13.34 6.81
C GLU A 15 14.61 11.82 6.94
N GLY A 16 13.75 11.28 6.08
CA GLY A 16 13.44 9.85 6.03
C GLY A 16 12.41 9.37 7.04
N LYS A 17 11.53 10.28 7.48
CA LYS A 17 10.45 9.99 8.43
C LYS A 17 9.08 10.05 7.76
N LEU A 18 8.19 9.17 8.21
CA LEU A 18 6.75 9.27 7.99
C LEU A 18 6.11 9.77 9.28
N ARG A 19 5.70 11.04 9.28
CA ARG A 19 5.06 11.69 10.43
C ARG A 19 3.55 11.51 10.33
N VAL A 20 2.92 11.07 11.42
CA VAL A 20 1.49 10.82 11.49
C VAL A 20 0.85 11.90 12.36
N PHE A 21 -0.10 12.62 11.80
CA PHE A 21 -0.84 13.69 12.48
C PHE A 21 -2.27 13.27 12.75
N ASP A 22 -2.77 13.60 13.94
CA ASP A 22 -4.20 13.67 14.23
C ASP A 22 -4.78 14.89 13.54
N LEU A 23 -5.97 14.76 12.98
CA LEU A 23 -6.73 15.87 12.40
C LEU A 23 -7.96 16.23 13.25
N GLY A 24 -8.08 15.63 14.45
CA GLY A 24 -9.25 15.76 15.30
C GLY A 24 -10.51 15.22 14.61
N THR A 25 -11.66 15.77 14.99
CA THR A 25 -12.98 15.36 14.45
C THR A 25 -13.57 16.37 13.48
N ARG A 26 -12.92 17.52 13.28
CA ARG A 26 -13.50 18.67 12.57
C ARG A 26 -13.07 18.83 11.12
N TYR A 27 -11.85 18.41 10.75
CA TYR A 27 -11.35 18.58 9.38
C TYR A 27 -12.02 17.68 8.33
N LEU A 28 -12.54 16.52 8.75
CA LEU A 28 -13.24 15.56 7.89
C LEU A 28 -14.70 15.36 8.32
N ASP A 29 -15.30 16.37 8.97
CA ASP A 29 -16.73 16.35 9.31
C ASP A 29 -17.57 16.42 8.03
N GLN A 30 -18.10 15.27 7.61
CA GLN A 30 -18.95 15.16 6.43
C GLN A 30 -20.32 15.83 6.61
N ALA A 31 -20.77 16.07 7.84
CA ALA A 31 -22.01 16.81 8.08
C ALA A 31 -21.86 18.30 7.76
N GLY A 32 -20.63 18.80 7.60
CA GLY A 32 -20.32 20.20 7.32
C GLY A 32 -20.69 21.14 8.48
N SER A 33 -20.85 20.59 9.67
CA SER A 33 -21.31 21.29 10.88
C SER A 33 -20.15 21.87 11.69
N ALA A 34 -18.97 21.27 11.57
CA ALA A 34 -17.75 21.70 12.19
C ALA A 34 -16.75 22.22 11.15
N VAL A 35 -15.98 23.22 11.55
CA VAL A 35 -14.84 23.75 10.78
C VAL A 35 -13.57 23.38 11.53
N GLY A 36 -12.63 22.72 10.84
CA GLY A 36 -11.31 22.41 11.37
C GLY A 36 -10.54 23.66 11.80
N ALA A 37 -9.78 23.56 12.88
CA ALA A 37 -8.85 24.62 13.28
C ALA A 37 -7.43 24.07 13.41
N PRO A 38 -6.38 24.91 13.26
CA PRO A 38 -5.00 24.47 13.40
C PRO A 38 -4.71 23.74 14.72
N SER A 39 -5.39 24.09 15.80
CA SER A 39 -5.26 23.45 17.12
C SER A 39 -5.74 21.99 17.16
N ASP A 40 -6.48 21.51 16.16
CA ASP A 40 -6.87 20.10 16.06
C ASP A 40 -5.74 19.23 15.50
N ILE A 41 -4.74 19.85 14.88
CA ILE A 41 -3.63 19.15 14.23
C ILE A 41 -2.54 18.93 15.27
N ALA A 42 -2.27 17.67 15.57
CA ALA A 42 -1.20 17.29 16.49
C ALA A 42 -0.42 16.11 15.92
N GLU A 43 0.92 16.20 15.92
CA GLU A 43 1.76 15.04 15.62
C GLU A 43 1.49 13.96 16.68
N LYS A 44 1.19 12.74 16.25
CA LYS A 44 0.93 11.60 17.14
C LYS A 44 2.18 10.79 17.36
N PHE A 45 2.79 10.37 16.26
CA PHE A 45 4.00 9.58 16.26
C PHE A 45 4.68 9.67 14.90
N THR A 46 5.90 9.16 14.85
CA THR A 46 6.75 9.17 13.66
C THR A 46 7.33 7.78 13.43
N LEU A 47 7.43 7.37 12.16
CA LEU A 47 8.03 6.11 11.72
C LEU A 47 9.28 6.38 10.87
N ASP A 48 10.27 5.51 11.00
CA ASP A 48 11.41 5.47 10.09
C ASP A 48 11.02 4.80 8.78
N VAL A 49 11.16 5.52 7.66
CA VAL A 49 10.86 4.99 6.31
C VAL A 49 12.07 4.97 5.39
N GLY A 50 13.14 5.68 5.76
CA GLY A 50 14.40 5.74 5.03
C GLY A 50 14.53 6.97 4.15
N ALA A 51 15.74 7.24 3.70
CA ALA A 51 16.09 8.50 3.02
C ALA A 51 15.25 8.77 1.77
N ASN A 52 14.89 10.04 1.56
CA ASN A 52 14.13 10.51 0.39
C ASN A 52 12.83 9.71 0.14
N PRO A 53 11.85 9.79 1.06
CA PRO A 53 10.56 9.17 0.86
C PRO A 53 9.79 9.90 -0.23
N THR A 54 9.34 9.16 -1.24
CA THR A 54 8.75 9.75 -2.47
C THR A 54 7.33 9.28 -2.75
N SER A 55 6.85 8.26 -2.03
CA SER A 55 5.52 7.71 -2.24
C SER A 55 4.97 7.11 -0.95
N ILE A 56 3.70 7.37 -0.69
CA ILE A 56 2.89 6.70 0.33
C ILE A 56 1.71 6.10 -0.43
N ALA A 57 1.54 4.78 -0.37
CA ALA A 57 0.45 4.10 -1.07
C ALA A 57 -0.50 3.43 -0.08
N TYR A 58 -1.79 3.61 -0.35
CA TYR A 58 -2.85 2.96 0.40
C TYR A 58 -2.88 1.46 0.07
N PHE A 59 -3.03 0.62 1.08
CA PHE A 59 -3.27 -0.80 0.87
C PHE A 59 -4.72 -1.00 0.43
N LYS A 60 -4.94 -1.54 -0.77
CA LYS A 60 -6.28 -1.69 -1.32
C LYS A 60 -7.01 -2.86 -0.69
N GLU A 61 -8.33 -2.71 -0.57
CA GLU A 61 -9.24 -3.83 -0.29
C GLU A 61 -8.90 -4.97 -1.23
N LYS A 62 -8.73 -6.17 -0.69
CA LYS A 62 -8.44 -7.35 -1.50
C LYS A 62 -9.71 -8.14 -1.65
N ALA A 63 -10.01 -8.53 -2.88
CA ALA A 63 -11.14 -9.43 -3.13
C ALA A 63 -10.99 -10.70 -2.27
N ALA A 64 -11.91 -10.94 -1.35
CA ALA A 64 -11.92 -12.14 -0.51
C ALA A 64 -13.34 -12.72 -0.49
N PHE A 65 -13.58 -13.78 -1.26
CA PHE A 65 -14.91 -14.41 -1.37
C PHE A 65 -15.14 -15.49 -0.29
N GLY A 66 -14.29 -15.56 0.73
CA GLY A 66 -14.37 -16.51 1.84
C GLY A 66 -14.65 -15.86 3.20
N LYS A 67 -15.14 -16.65 4.17
CA LYS A 67 -15.50 -16.18 5.53
C LYS A 67 -14.32 -15.66 6.39
N ASN A 68 -13.08 -15.75 5.90
CA ASN A 68 -11.86 -15.56 6.70
C ASN A 68 -11.06 -14.30 6.35
N GLY A 69 -11.51 -13.46 5.40
CA GLY A 69 -10.78 -12.28 4.92
C GLY A 69 -9.63 -12.63 3.95
N SER A 70 -8.73 -11.68 3.70
CA SER A 70 -7.53 -11.90 2.87
C SER A 70 -6.66 -13.04 3.44
N LEU A 71 -6.07 -13.88 2.58
CA LEU A 71 -5.12 -14.94 2.97
C LEU A 71 -3.94 -14.42 3.80
N LEU A 72 -3.56 -13.15 3.63
CA LEU A 72 -2.37 -12.58 4.25
C LEU A 72 -2.64 -11.82 5.54
N TYR A 73 -3.83 -11.25 5.67
CA TYR A 73 -4.16 -10.31 6.75
C TYR A 73 -5.39 -10.73 7.55
N GLY A 74 -6.05 -11.82 7.15
CA GLY A 74 -7.27 -12.33 7.77
C GLY A 74 -8.39 -11.30 7.77
N ARG A 75 -9.33 -11.44 8.72
CA ARG A 75 -10.42 -10.46 8.97
C ARG A 75 -9.97 -9.30 9.86
N GLU A 76 -8.79 -9.39 10.47
CA GLU A 76 -8.47 -8.65 11.69
C GLU A 76 -8.23 -7.15 11.50
N GLY A 77 -8.24 -6.62 10.28
CA GLY A 77 -8.09 -5.19 10.04
C GLY A 77 -8.79 -4.71 8.80
N SER A 78 -9.52 -3.59 8.93
CA SER A 78 -9.80 -2.77 7.77
C SER A 78 -8.47 -2.46 7.08
N GLU A 79 -8.46 -2.59 5.76
CA GLU A 79 -7.33 -2.35 4.85
C GLU A 79 -6.73 -0.95 5.05
N GLU A 80 -7.54 -0.07 5.61
CA GLU A 80 -7.22 1.28 6.09
C GLU A 80 -6.07 1.35 7.10
N ARG A 81 -5.78 0.24 7.77
CA ARG A 81 -4.67 0.14 8.73
C ARG A 81 -3.34 -0.20 8.06
N TYR A 82 -3.31 -0.41 6.75
CA TYR A 82 -2.12 -0.83 6.04
C TYR A 82 -1.68 0.25 5.05
N TRP A 83 -0.41 0.63 5.14
CA TRP A 83 0.15 1.69 4.29
C TRP A 83 1.58 1.34 3.89
N TRP A 84 1.86 1.49 2.60
CA TRP A 84 3.21 1.39 2.08
C TRP A 84 3.89 2.75 2.10
N ALA A 85 5.19 2.76 2.40
CA ALA A 85 6.06 3.91 2.18
C ALA A 85 7.27 3.48 1.34
N LEU A 86 7.62 4.30 0.34
CA LEU A 86 8.79 4.11 -0.52
C LEU A 86 9.91 5.05 -0.09
N SER A 87 11.09 4.50 0.22
CA SER A 87 12.36 5.22 0.23
C SER A 87 13.06 5.03 -1.11
N ARG A 88 13.24 6.13 -1.84
CA ARG A 88 13.87 6.12 -3.16
C ARG A 88 15.36 5.83 -3.08
N GLU A 89 16.05 6.50 -2.16
CA GLU A 89 17.52 6.39 -2.03
C GLU A 89 17.94 5.04 -1.48
N GLU A 90 17.22 4.49 -0.50
CA GLU A 90 17.48 3.15 0.02
C GLU A 90 16.91 2.05 -0.88
N ARG A 91 16.18 2.42 -1.94
CA ARG A 91 15.54 1.50 -2.89
C ARG A 91 14.73 0.43 -2.14
N LYS A 92 13.84 0.88 -1.26
CA LYS A 92 13.10 0.03 -0.33
C LYS A 92 11.66 0.50 -0.16
N ALA A 93 10.72 -0.44 -0.15
CA ALA A 93 9.34 -0.18 0.27
C ALA A 93 9.04 -0.89 1.59
N THR A 94 8.36 -0.22 2.51
CA THR A 94 7.97 -0.79 3.81
C THR A 94 6.47 -0.72 3.96
N LEU A 95 5.85 -1.85 4.27
CA LEU A 95 4.44 -1.95 4.64
C LEU A 95 4.31 -1.83 6.14
N PHE A 96 3.54 -0.85 6.58
CA PHE A 96 3.20 -0.65 7.98
C PHE A 96 1.79 -1.15 8.25
N GLN A 97 1.62 -1.80 9.41
CA GLN A 97 0.32 -2.11 10.00
C GLN A 97 0.11 -1.18 11.18
N PHE A 98 -0.92 -0.35 11.11
CA PHE A 98 -1.40 0.49 12.18
C PHE A 98 -2.29 -0.32 13.13
N ASP A 99 -2.31 0.07 14.40
CA ASP A 99 -3.30 -0.47 15.34
C ASP A 99 -4.72 -0.01 14.98
N ALA A 100 -5.72 -0.61 15.61
CA ALA A 100 -7.14 -0.29 15.36
C ALA A 100 -7.51 1.19 15.61
N THR A 101 -6.72 1.89 16.42
CA THR A 101 -6.93 3.31 16.78
C THR A 101 -6.05 4.27 15.98
N MET A 102 -5.25 3.73 15.04
CA MET A 102 -4.24 4.49 14.29
C MET A 102 -3.34 5.33 15.22
N SER A 103 -2.97 4.78 16.39
CA SER A 103 -2.15 5.47 17.41
C SER A 103 -0.71 4.99 17.44
N SER A 104 -0.45 3.84 16.84
CA SER A 104 0.88 3.26 16.61
C SER A 104 0.87 2.47 15.31
N ALA A 105 2.06 2.17 14.79
CA ALA A 105 2.22 1.28 13.65
C ALA A 105 3.52 0.48 13.77
N LYS A 106 3.53 -0.70 13.15
CA LYS A 106 4.72 -1.56 13.06
C LYS A 106 5.01 -1.93 11.61
N PRO A 107 6.30 -2.02 11.20
CA PRO A 107 6.63 -2.59 9.91
C PRO A 107 6.27 -4.08 9.91
N ILE A 108 5.58 -4.53 8.87
CA ILE A 108 5.21 -5.94 8.71
C ILE A 108 5.80 -6.58 7.45
N ARG A 109 6.20 -5.77 6.48
CA ARG A 109 7.00 -6.20 5.32
C ARG A 109 8.00 -5.13 4.93
N VAL A 110 9.18 -5.56 4.52
CA VAL A 110 10.23 -4.69 3.99
C VAL A 110 10.71 -5.31 2.68
N MET A 111 10.51 -4.60 1.57
CA MET A 111 10.89 -5.00 0.23
C MET A 111 12.08 -4.18 -0.24
N THR A 112 13.22 -4.82 -0.44
CA THR A 112 14.32 -4.21 -1.20
C THR A 112 14.02 -4.34 -2.69
N MET A 113 14.20 -3.25 -3.44
CA MET A 113 13.88 -3.22 -4.86
C MET A 113 14.81 -4.13 -5.64
N ASP A 114 14.21 -4.89 -6.56
CA ASP A 114 14.93 -5.73 -7.51
C ASP A 114 15.96 -4.90 -8.31
N SER A 115 17.09 -5.51 -8.65
CA SER A 115 18.17 -4.83 -9.38
C SER A 115 17.75 -4.30 -10.74
N ARG A 116 16.69 -4.86 -11.35
CA ARG A 116 16.08 -4.39 -12.60
C ARG A 116 15.35 -3.06 -12.48
N ILE A 117 14.98 -2.65 -11.26
CA ILE A 117 14.33 -1.37 -10.98
C ILE A 117 15.45 -0.37 -10.68
N ALA A 118 15.71 0.56 -11.59
CA ALA A 118 16.85 1.47 -11.46
C ALA A 118 16.58 2.60 -10.46
N ASP A 119 15.41 3.23 -10.56
CA ASP A 119 15.07 4.47 -9.87
C ASP A 119 13.58 4.50 -9.45
N PRO A 120 13.23 3.86 -8.32
CA PRO A 120 11.85 3.77 -7.86
C PRO A 120 11.37 5.14 -7.35
N ILE A 121 10.36 5.73 -7.98
CA ILE A 121 9.83 7.06 -7.61
C ILE A 121 8.42 7.02 -7.03
N ALA A 122 7.62 6.03 -7.42
CA ALA A 122 6.26 5.87 -6.94
C ALA A 122 5.92 4.39 -6.82
N ILE A 123 5.09 4.05 -5.85
CA ILE A 123 4.51 2.73 -5.69
C ILE A 123 3.00 2.83 -5.60
N GLU A 124 2.31 1.78 -6.01
CA GLU A 124 0.87 1.63 -5.85
C GLU A 124 0.55 0.15 -5.60
N ASP A 125 -0.30 -0.11 -4.62
CA ASP A 125 -0.81 -1.45 -4.36
C ASP A 125 -1.92 -1.78 -5.37
N ASN A 126 -1.82 -2.94 -6.01
CA ASN A 126 -2.80 -3.38 -7.00
C ASN A 126 -3.92 -4.16 -6.32
N ASP A 127 -5.13 -3.90 -6.77
CA ASP A 127 -6.27 -4.77 -6.58
C ASP A 127 -7.05 -4.87 -7.89
N ASN A 128 -7.74 -5.99 -8.09
CA ASN A 128 -8.58 -6.22 -9.25
C ASN A 128 -9.84 -6.98 -8.82
N HIS A 129 -10.99 -6.62 -9.40
CA HIS A 129 -12.25 -7.31 -9.15
C HIS A 129 -12.10 -8.83 -9.29
N GLY A 130 -12.59 -9.56 -8.28
CA GLY A 130 -12.56 -11.01 -8.30
C GLY A 130 -11.19 -11.65 -8.04
N THR A 131 -10.13 -10.86 -7.82
CA THR A 131 -8.76 -11.36 -7.64
C THR A 131 -8.12 -10.77 -6.39
N GLU A 132 -7.78 -11.61 -5.42
CA GLU A 132 -6.89 -11.21 -4.32
C GLU A 132 -5.48 -11.06 -4.89
N SER A 133 -5.08 -9.86 -5.31
CA SER A 133 -3.74 -9.61 -5.85
C SER A 133 -2.86 -8.89 -4.83
N HIS A 134 -1.82 -9.56 -4.36
CA HIS A 134 -0.77 -8.94 -3.54
C HIS A 134 0.42 -8.52 -4.41
N ILE A 135 0.18 -7.54 -5.30
CA ILE A 135 1.15 -7.01 -6.26
C ILE A 135 1.38 -5.53 -5.97
N LEU A 136 2.64 -5.15 -5.75
CA LEU A 136 3.06 -3.76 -5.70
C LEU A 136 3.60 -3.35 -7.07
N SER A 137 2.97 -2.35 -7.69
CA SER A 137 3.51 -1.71 -8.88
C SER A 137 4.53 -0.65 -8.48
N VAL A 138 5.63 -0.57 -9.22
CA VAL A 138 6.73 0.36 -8.97
C VAL A 138 7.05 1.14 -10.24
N ALA A 139 6.96 2.47 -10.18
CA ALA A 139 7.38 3.37 -11.24
C ALA A 139 8.90 3.54 -11.19
N ASP A 140 9.58 3.10 -12.24
CA ASP A 140 11.00 3.33 -12.45
C ASP A 140 11.20 4.57 -13.34
N TYR A 141 11.52 5.70 -12.71
CA TYR A 141 11.64 6.99 -13.37
C TYR A 141 12.75 6.99 -14.43
N THR A 142 13.94 6.48 -14.07
CA THR A 142 15.10 6.45 -14.97
C THR A 142 14.99 5.31 -15.98
N GLY A 143 14.49 4.14 -15.56
CA GLY A 143 14.29 2.98 -16.42
C GLY A 143 13.13 3.13 -17.42
N ARG A 144 12.25 4.14 -17.24
CA ARG A 144 11.04 4.36 -18.06
C ARG A 144 10.17 3.10 -18.12
N GLN A 145 9.97 2.50 -16.96
CA GLN A 145 9.24 1.24 -16.84
C GLN A 145 8.30 1.27 -15.64
N LEU A 146 7.21 0.53 -15.77
CA LEU A 146 6.38 0.10 -14.65
C LEU A 146 6.75 -1.34 -14.34
N HIS A 147 7.15 -1.64 -13.11
CA HIS A 147 7.46 -2.99 -12.66
C HIS A 147 6.36 -3.49 -11.75
N ASN A 148 6.12 -4.80 -11.75
CA ASN A 148 5.20 -5.46 -10.83
C ASN A 148 5.98 -6.43 -9.95
N VAL A 149 5.75 -6.38 -8.65
CA VAL A 149 6.37 -7.27 -7.67
C VAL A 149 5.29 -7.91 -6.82
N MET A 150 5.20 -9.23 -6.85
CA MET A 150 4.36 -9.99 -5.92
C MET A 150 4.99 -9.93 -4.54
N TYR A 151 4.27 -9.44 -3.53
CA TYR A 151 4.72 -9.44 -2.13
C TYR A 151 4.01 -10.50 -1.28
N ALA A 152 3.02 -11.19 -1.87
CA ALA A 152 2.30 -12.28 -1.27
C ALA A 152 1.49 -13.07 -2.33
N PRO A 153 0.66 -14.04 -1.91
CA PRO A 153 -0.08 -14.86 -2.85
C PRO A 153 -1.01 -14.08 -3.80
N LEU A 154 -1.42 -14.71 -4.89
CA LEU A 154 -2.45 -14.25 -5.80
C LEU A 154 -3.54 -15.32 -5.87
N VAL A 155 -4.80 -14.91 -5.70
CA VAL A 155 -5.96 -15.79 -5.78
C VAL A 155 -6.99 -15.23 -6.73
N MET A 156 -7.39 -16.02 -7.72
CA MET A 156 -8.45 -15.70 -8.67
C MET A 156 -9.75 -16.33 -8.17
N TRP A 157 -10.56 -15.57 -7.43
CA TRP A 157 -11.77 -16.07 -6.76
C TRP A 157 -12.98 -16.24 -7.68
N THR A 158 -13.09 -15.41 -8.73
CA THR A 158 -14.24 -15.41 -9.65
C THR A 158 -14.13 -16.41 -10.79
N TYR A 159 -13.08 -17.22 -10.81
CA TYR A 159 -12.82 -18.21 -11.86
C TYR A 159 -13.11 -19.62 -11.34
N ASP A 160 -13.40 -20.54 -12.26
CA ASP A 160 -13.70 -21.93 -11.92
C ASP A 160 -12.49 -22.65 -11.30
N ASP A 161 -12.69 -23.91 -10.91
CA ASP A 161 -11.65 -24.77 -10.33
C ASP A 161 -10.47 -25.05 -11.28
N LYS A 162 -10.57 -24.65 -12.56
CA LYS A 162 -9.52 -24.76 -13.57
C LYS A 162 -8.62 -23.52 -13.63
N ALA A 163 -8.92 -22.48 -12.86
CA ALA A 163 -8.06 -21.30 -12.78
C ALA A 163 -6.63 -21.67 -12.30
N PRO A 164 -5.60 -20.96 -12.77
CA PRO A 164 -4.21 -21.27 -12.40
C PRO A 164 -3.92 -21.03 -10.92
N CYS A 165 -4.62 -20.07 -10.29
CA CYS A 165 -4.37 -19.59 -8.94
C CYS A 165 -5.67 -19.61 -8.12
N THR A 166 -6.12 -20.79 -7.67
CA THR A 166 -7.35 -20.94 -6.89
C THR A 166 -7.08 -20.74 -5.39
N GLY A 167 -8.13 -20.59 -4.57
CA GLY A 167 -7.94 -20.50 -3.11
C GLY A 167 -7.25 -21.73 -2.49
N ALA A 168 -7.44 -22.92 -3.08
CA ALA A 168 -6.77 -24.14 -2.66
C ALA A 168 -5.32 -24.26 -3.17
N ARG A 169 -4.99 -23.53 -4.25
CA ARG A 169 -3.67 -23.54 -4.90
C ARG A 169 -3.32 -22.12 -5.33
N PRO A 170 -3.05 -21.22 -4.36
CA PRO A 170 -2.75 -19.83 -4.67
C PRO A 170 -1.38 -19.75 -5.37
N CYS A 171 -1.25 -18.81 -6.31
CA CYS A 171 0.06 -18.46 -6.86
C CYS A 171 0.77 -17.55 -5.87
N GLY A 172 2.09 -17.44 -5.88
CA GLY A 172 2.76 -16.50 -4.98
C GLY A 172 4.27 -16.58 -5.08
N PRO A 173 4.99 -15.72 -4.33
CA PRO A 173 6.43 -15.71 -4.34
C PRO A 173 7.03 -17.07 -3.97
N THR A 174 7.82 -17.63 -4.88
CA THR A 174 8.50 -18.93 -4.71
C THR A 174 9.47 -18.96 -3.52
N ASN A 175 10.01 -17.81 -3.13
CA ASN A 175 10.89 -17.64 -1.97
C ASN A 175 10.16 -17.19 -0.68
N GLY A 176 8.83 -17.06 -0.72
CA GLY A 176 8.02 -16.63 0.42
C GLY A 176 8.14 -15.15 0.81
N GLN A 177 8.90 -14.34 0.08
CA GLN A 177 9.08 -12.92 0.39
C GLN A 177 8.54 -12.02 -0.72
N PHE A 178 9.27 -11.95 -1.84
CA PHE A 178 8.95 -11.09 -2.97
C PHE A 178 9.38 -11.77 -4.26
N GLU A 179 8.57 -11.61 -5.31
CA GLU A 179 8.86 -12.14 -6.64
C GLU A 179 8.57 -11.12 -7.72
N TYR A 180 9.54 -10.90 -8.59
CA TYR A 180 9.39 -10.01 -9.74
C TYR A 180 8.42 -10.61 -10.76
N ALA A 181 7.34 -9.89 -11.04
CA ALA A 181 6.24 -10.32 -11.89
C ALA A 181 6.24 -9.67 -13.29
N GLY A 182 7.34 -9.03 -13.68
CA GLY A 182 7.51 -8.44 -15.01
C GLY A 182 7.49 -6.91 -15.02
N SER A 183 7.62 -6.35 -16.23
CA SER A 183 7.57 -4.91 -16.44
C SER A 183 6.88 -4.53 -17.75
N HIS A 184 6.47 -3.27 -17.81
CA HIS A 184 5.95 -2.61 -19.00
C HIS A 184 6.77 -1.36 -19.29
N LYS A 185 7.23 -1.19 -20.54
CA LYS A 185 7.97 0.00 -20.96
C LYS A 185 7.01 1.15 -21.20
N LEU A 186 7.39 2.33 -20.72
CA LEU A 186 6.64 3.57 -20.89
C LEU A 186 7.35 4.48 -21.90
N PRO A 187 6.61 5.29 -22.68
CA PRO A 187 7.20 6.24 -23.63
C PRO A 187 7.94 7.38 -22.92
N GLY A 188 7.58 7.68 -21.66
CA GLY A 188 8.18 8.72 -20.84
C GLY A 188 8.62 8.21 -19.46
N ARG A 189 9.07 9.14 -18.62
CA ARG A 189 9.46 8.83 -17.23
C ARG A 189 8.22 8.89 -16.34
N PRO A 190 7.79 7.78 -15.72
CA PRO A 190 6.66 7.81 -14.79
C PRO A 190 7.04 8.59 -13.54
N PHE A 191 6.17 9.48 -13.06
CA PHE A 191 6.40 10.27 -11.82
C PHE A 191 5.31 10.04 -10.76
N GLN A 192 4.17 9.46 -11.14
CA GLN A 192 3.08 9.09 -10.25
C GLN A 192 2.42 7.82 -10.78
N LEU A 193 1.89 7.01 -9.87
CA LEU A 193 1.02 5.88 -10.18
C LEU A 193 -0.33 6.09 -9.52
N GLY A 194 -1.37 5.65 -10.21
CA GLY A 194 -2.71 5.55 -9.68
C GLY A 194 -3.39 4.42 -10.43
N ILE A 195 -4.03 3.53 -9.69
CA ILE A 195 -4.78 2.42 -10.29
C ILE A 195 -6.26 2.63 -9.96
N ALA A 196 -7.08 2.65 -11.01
CA ALA A 196 -8.53 2.60 -10.88
C ALA A 196 -8.97 1.14 -10.99
N ASN A 197 -9.77 0.68 -10.03
CA ASN A 197 -10.45 -0.61 -10.13
C ASN A 197 -11.76 -0.42 -10.92
N ILE A 198 -12.15 -1.43 -11.70
CA ILE A 198 -13.50 -1.54 -12.23
C ILE A 198 -14.28 -2.32 -11.17
N ASN A 199 -15.20 -1.65 -10.47
CA ASN A 199 -16.15 -2.30 -9.58
C ASN A 199 -17.40 -2.73 -10.35
#